data_AF-A0A520B1R1-F1
#
_entry.id   AF-A0A520B1R1-F1
#
_cell.length_a   1.000
_cell.length_b   1.000
_cell.length_c   1.000
_cell.angle_alpha   90.00
_cell.angle_beta   90.00
_cell.angle_gamma   90.00
#
_symmetry.space_group_name_H-M   'P 1'
#
loop_
_entity.id
_entity.type
_entity.pdbx_description
1 polymer ?
#
loop_
_entity_poly.entity_id
_entity_poly.type
_entity_poly.pdbx_seq_one_letter_code
_entity_poly.pdbx_strand_id
1 'polypeptide(L)'
;MIQAPKNQYLIGIICMFESMLRIYISTLLTICCLSAFGQTPFGNDWINTNQSYYKIKVAQKGIYRLNHPTLSQQIPTLSAINPKYFQLFKNGKEVAIYVQGENDNTFDSDDFIEFYGEPNDGSLDKELYPQANSQPHNY
;
A
#
# COMPACT_ATOMS: atom_id res chain seq x y z
N MET A 1 -43.52 34.73 -51.45
CA MET A 1 -42.44 34.61 -50.44
C MET A 1 -43.09 34.08 -49.17
N ILE A 2 -43.04 32.76 -48.96
CA ILE A 2 -43.80 32.07 -47.89
C ILE A 2 -43.00 32.22 -46.60
N GLN A 3 -43.45 33.08 -45.68
CA GLN A 3 -42.86 33.17 -44.35
C GLN A 3 -43.20 31.89 -43.59
N ALA A 4 -42.17 31.16 -43.14
CA ALA A 4 -42.37 29.99 -42.30
C ALA A 4 -43.06 30.42 -40.99
N PRO A 5 -43.99 29.60 -40.45
CA PRO A 5 -44.76 29.97 -39.26
C PRO A 5 -43.83 30.21 -38.08
N LYS A 6 -43.96 31.39 -37.45
CA LYS A 6 -43.17 31.86 -36.30
C LYS A 6 -42.99 30.81 -35.18
N ASN A 7 -43.92 29.86 -35.08
CA ASN A 7 -43.90 28.74 -34.14
C ASN A 7 -42.82 27.67 -34.43
N GLN A 8 -42.48 27.43 -35.71
CA GLN A 8 -41.42 26.47 -36.08
C GLN A 8 -40.04 26.92 -35.62
N TYR A 9 -39.74 28.22 -35.68
CA TYR A 9 -38.49 28.78 -35.19
C TYR A 9 -38.36 28.68 -33.67
N LEU A 10 -39.46 28.92 -32.95
CA LEU A 10 -39.49 28.81 -31.48
C LEU A 10 -39.28 27.36 -31.02
N ILE A 11 -39.93 26.40 -31.67
CA ILE A 11 -39.76 24.96 -31.38
C ILE A 11 -38.31 24.51 -31.70
N GLY A 12 -37.73 25.00 -32.79
CA GLY A 12 -36.33 24.72 -33.15
C GLY A 12 -35.35 25.21 -32.09
N ILE A 13 -35.51 26.44 -31.60
CA ILE A 13 -34.66 27.03 -30.55
C ILE A 13 -34.79 26.25 -29.23
N ILE A 14 -36.01 25.87 -28.83
CA ILE A 14 -36.25 25.06 -27.63
C ILE A 14 -35.58 23.69 -27.76
N CYS A 15 -35.73 23.01 -28.90
CA CYS A 15 -35.11 21.70 -29.16
C CYS A 15 -33.57 21.77 -29.18
N MET A 16 -33.01 22.86 -29.71
CA MET A 16 -31.57 23.13 -29.65
C MET A 16 -31.10 23.37 -28.21
N PHE A 17 -31.85 24.11 -27.39
CA PHE A 17 -31.50 24.32 -25.99
C PHE A 17 -31.51 23.01 -25.18
N GLU A 18 -32.52 22.17 -25.38
CA GLU A 18 -32.62 20.84 -24.75
C GLU A 18 -31.45 19.93 -25.14
N SER A 19 -31.04 19.93 -26.41
CA SER A 19 -29.89 19.12 -26.87
C SER A 19 -28.56 19.63 -26.32
N MET A 20 -28.36 20.95 -26.26
CA MET A 20 -27.17 21.57 -25.67
C MET A 20 -27.09 21.32 -24.14
N LEU A 21 -28.23 21.37 -23.45
CA LEU A 21 -28.31 21.07 -22.02
C LEU A 21 -27.98 19.60 -21.73
N ARG A 22 -28.48 18.67 -22.56
CA ARG A 22 -28.15 17.23 -22.44
C ARG A 22 -26.66 16.95 -22.65
N ILE A 23 -26.04 17.59 -23.63
CA ILE A 23 -24.60 17.46 -23.88
C ILE A 23 -23.82 18.02 -22.68
N TYR A 24 -24.18 19.21 -22.20
CA TYR A 24 -23.53 19.82 -21.05
C TYR A 24 -23.62 18.95 -19.78
N ILE A 25 -24.80 18.41 -19.48
CA ILE A 25 -25.00 17.50 -18.34
C ILE A 25 -24.17 16.21 -18.52
N SER A 26 -24.11 15.66 -19.74
CA SER A 26 -23.35 14.44 -20.02
C SER A 26 -21.84 14.66 -19.86
N THR A 27 -21.33 15.79 -20.34
CA THR A 27 -19.92 16.19 -20.19
C THR A 27 -19.59 16.45 -18.71
N LEU A 28 -20.47 17.15 -17.99
CA LEU A 28 -20.30 17.43 -16.56
C LEU A 28 -20.27 16.14 -15.72
N LEU A 29 -21.18 15.20 -16.01
CA LEU A 29 -21.25 13.91 -15.31
C LEU A 29 -19.98 13.08 -15.55
N THR A 30 -19.48 13.05 -16.79
CA THR A 30 -18.26 12.32 -17.16
C THR A 30 -17.03 12.88 -16.43
N ILE A 31 -16.91 14.20 -16.33
CA ILE A 31 -15.81 14.86 -15.59
C ILE A 31 -15.88 14.55 -14.09
N CYS A 32 -17.08 14.48 -13.51
CA CYS A 32 -17.26 14.13 -12.10
C CYS A 32 -16.80 12.69 -11.80
N CYS A 33 -17.02 11.75 -12.71
CA CYS A 33 -16.58 10.35 -12.56
C CYS A 33 -15.05 10.17 -12.60
N LEU A 34 -14.32 11.07 -13.27
CA LEU A 34 -12.84 11.01 -13.32
C LEU A 34 -12.17 11.38 -11.99
N SER A 35 -12.90 11.96 -11.05
CA SER A 35 -12.38 12.40 -9.74
C SER A 35 -12.58 11.36 -8.62
N ALA A 36 -13.02 10.15 -8.96
CA ALA A 36 -13.26 9.08 -7.98
C ALA A 36 -11.96 8.38 -7.59
N PHE A 37 -11.35 8.81 -6.48
CA PHE A 37 -10.27 8.07 -5.81
C PHE A 37 -10.87 6.97 -4.91
N GLY A 38 -11.24 5.84 -5.52
CA GLY A 38 -11.85 4.70 -4.80
C GLY A 38 -10.88 3.55 -4.45
N GLN A 39 -9.63 3.62 -4.90
CA GLN A 39 -8.63 2.61 -4.59
C GLN A 39 -7.98 2.95 -3.25
N THR A 40 -8.63 2.56 -2.15
CA THR A 40 -7.95 2.53 -0.87
C THR A 40 -6.82 1.49 -0.99
N PRO A 41 -5.55 1.84 -0.76
CA PRO A 41 -4.52 0.82 -0.67
C PRO A 41 -4.93 -0.15 0.43
N PHE A 42 -5.09 -1.42 0.06
CA PHE A 42 -5.58 -2.48 0.95
C PHE A 42 -4.52 -2.86 1.99
N GLY A 43 -3.84 -1.92 2.66
CA GLY A 43 -2.82 -2.18 3.70
C GLY A 43 -1.65 -3.10 3.29
N ASN A 44 -1.63 -3.58 2.05
CA ASN A 44 -0.79 -4.64 1.51
C ASN A 44 0.25 -4.08 0.53
N ASP A 45 0.38 -2.76 0.43
CA ASP A 45 1.29 -2.09 -0.50
C ASP A 45 2.76 -2.44 -0.26
N TRP A 46 3.09 -2.92 0.94
CA TRP A 46 4.42 -3.39 1.31
C TRP A 46 4.74 -4.79 0.75
N ILE A 47 3.74 -5.49 0.18
CA ILE A 47 3.89 -6.85 -0.37
C ILE A 47 4.16 -6.77 -1.87
N ASN A 48 5.31 -7.28 -2.28
CA ASN A 48 5.69 -7.53 -3.66
C ASN A 48 5.76 -9.04 -3.88
N THR A 49 4.90 -9.58 -4.74
CA THR A 49 4.80 -11.02 -4.98
C THR A 49 6.05 -11.64 -5.60
N ASN A 50 6.97 -10.84 -6.13
CA ASN A 50 8.23 -11.28 -6.69
C ASN A 50 9.40 -11.25 -5.68
N GLN A 51 9.13 -10.89 -4.42
CA GLN A 51 10.12 -10.87 -3.33
C GLN A 51 9.94 -12.05 -2.38
N SER A 52 11.04 -12.48 -1.75
CA SER A 52 11.04 -13.49 -0.70
C SER A 52 10.90 -12.83 0.67
N TYR A 53 10.05 -13.39 1.53
CA TYR A 53 9.79 -12.88 2.87
C TYR A 53 10.11 -13.90 3.95
N TYR A 54 10.73 -13.44 5.03
CA TYR A 54 11.07 -14.25 6.20
C TYR A 54 10.48 -13.62 7.45
N LYS A 55 9.91 -14.46 8.33
CA LYS A 55 9.26 -13.99 9.56
C LYS A 55 10.20 -14.10 10.76
N ILE A 56 10.44 -12.97 11.42
CA ILE A 56 11.18 -12.92 12.68
C ILE A 56 10.17 -12.89 13.83
N LYS A 57 10.36 -13.78 14.81
CA LYS A 57 9.54 -13.79 16.03
C LYS A 57 10.28 -13.02 17.14
N VAL A 58 9.64 -11.97 17.64
CA VAL A 58 10.16 -11.13 18.74
C VAL A 58 9.30 -11.36 19.97
N ALA A 59 9.94 -11.74 21.08
CA ALA A 59 9.25 -12.02 22.34
C ALA A 59 9.25 -10.83 23.31
N GLN A 60 10.26 -9.96 23.22
CA GLN A 60 10.46 -8.85 24.15
C GLN A 60 10.92 -7.61 23.39
N LYS A 61 10.73 -6.42 23.98
CA LYS A 61 11.24 -5.19 23.39
C LYS A 61 12.75 -5.11 23.57
N GLY A 62 13.50 -4.77 22.52
CA GLY A 62 14.95 -4.64 22.62
C GLY A 62 15.65 -4.52 21.27
N ILE A 63 16.98 -4.36 21.31
CA ILE A 63 17.82 -4.41 20.11
C ILE A 63 18.17 -5.87 19.83
N TYR A 64 17.91 -6.31 18.62
CA TYR A 64 18.19 -7.65 18.12
C TYR A 64 19.27 -7.60 17.06
N ARG A 65 20.14 -8.62 17.05
CA ARG A 65 21.16 -8.83 16.03
C ARG A 65 20.98 -10.19 15.38
N LEU A 66 20.89 -10.22 14.06
CA LEU A 66 20.86 -11.43 13.24
C LEU A 66 22.17 -11.55 12.49
N ASN A 67 23.03 -12.47 12.91
CA ASN A 67 24.31 -12.71 12.27
C ASN A 67 24.18 -13.62 11.04
N HIS A 68 25.20 -13.61 10.19
CA HIS A 68 25.28 -14.46 9.00
C HIS A 68 24.96 -15.95 9.24
N PRO A 69 25.46 -16.63 10.29
CA PRO A 69 25.09 -18.02 10.55
C PRO A 69 23.58 -18.24 10.80
N THR A 70 22.91 -17.30 11.48
CA THR A 70 21.47 -17.39 11.74
C THR A 70 20.67 -17.22 10.44
N LEU A 71 21.08 -16.27 9.59
CA LEU A 71 20.40 -15.98 8.33
C LEU A 71 20.66 -17.05 7.27
N SER A 72 21.89 -17.52 7.13
CA SER A 72 22.28 -18.52 6.10
C SER A 72 21.61 -19.89 6.31
N GLN A 73 21.22 -20.22 7.55
CA GLN A 73 20.40 -21.41 7.83
C GLN A 73 18.99 -21.34 7.25
N GLN A 74 18.43 -20.14 7.08
CA GLN A 74 17.06 -19.94 6.59
C GLN A 74 17.03 -19.42 5.14
N ILE A 75 18.12 -18.79 4.69
CA ILE A 75 18.24 -18.13 3.38
C ILE A 75 19.40 -18.78 2.61
N PRO A 76 19.15 -19.83 1.82
CA PRO A 76 20.22 -20.55 1.11
C PRO A 76 21.00 -19.69 0.10
N THR A 77 20.39 -18.62 -0.41
CA THR A 77 20.98 -17.72 -1.40
C THR A 77 21.53 -16.43 -0.79
N LEU A 78 21.76 -16.39 0.53
CA LEU A 78 22.13 -15.17 1.26
C LEU A 78 23.33 -14.44 0.64
N SER A 79 24.39 -15.17 0.29
CA SER A 79 25.61 -14.60 -0.30
C SER A 79 25.41 -13.99 -1.69
N ALA A 80 24.30 -14.26 -2.38
CA ALA A 80 23.97 -13.67 -3.67
C ALA A 80 23.12 -12.39 -3.54
N ILE A 81 22.70 -12.04 -2.32
CA ILE A 81 21.85 -10.87 -2.04
C ILE A 81 22.74 -9.70 -1.67
N ASN A 82 22.57 -8.57 -2.34
CA ASN A 82 23.21 -7.33 -1.94
C ASN A 82 22.59 -6.84 -0.61
N PRO A 83 23.39 -6.61 0.45
CA PRO A 83 22.91 -6.19 1.77
C PRO A 83 22.06 -4.92 1.76
N LYS A 84 22.27 -4.01 0.79
CA LYS A 84 21.49 -2.77 0.64
C LYS A 84 20.02 -2.98 0.30
N TYR A 85 19.64 -4.19 -0.08
CA TYR A 85 18.25 -4.53 -0.42
C TYR A 85 17.50 -5.20 0.72
N PHE A 86 18.12 -5.39 1.89
CA PHE A 86 17.38 -5.86 3.06
C PHE A 86 16.38 -4.80 3.51
N GLN A 87 15.18 -5.28 3.82
CA GLN A 87 14.08 -4.48 4.34
C GLN A 87 13.47 -5.23 5.51
N LEU A 88 12.97 -4.48 6.49
CA LEU A 88 12.23 -5.04 7.62
C LEU A 88 10.91 -4.29 7.74
N PHE A 89 9.83 -5.05 7.88
CA PHE A 89 8.48 -4.50 8.02
C PHE A 89 7.86 -4.95 9.34
N LYS A 90 7.22 -4.02 10.04
CA LYS A 90 6.32 -4.30 11.18
C LYS A 90 4.95 -3.72 10.85
N ASN A 91 3.92 -4.55 10.88
CA ASN A 91 2.53 -4.15 10.62
C ASN A 91 2.37 -3.34 9.31
N GLY A 92 3.04 -3.78 8.25
CA GLY A 92 3.02 -3.15 6.92
C GLY A 92 3.80 -1.83 6.79
N LYS A 93 4.54 -1.42 7.83
CA LYS A 93 5.41 -0.25 7.80
C LYS A 93 6.87 -0.68 7.84
N GLU A 94 7.68 -0.10 6.97
CA GLU A 94 9.12 -0.31 6.98
C GLU A 94 9.71 0.26 8.28
N VAL A 95 10.61 -0.50 8.89
CA VAL A 95 11.32 -0.11 10.11
C VAL A 95 12.81 -0.01 9.83
N ALA A 96 13.47 0.94 10.48
CA ALA A 96 14.89 1.15 10.31
C ALA A 96 15.69 -0.07 10.79
N ILE A 97 16.68 -0.45 9.99
CA ILE A 97 17.65 -1.49 10.30
C ILE A 97 19.06 -0.96 10.04
N TYR A 98 20.03 -1.50 10.78
CA TYR A 98 21.44 -1.35 10.49
C TYR A 98 21.94 -2.63 9.84
N VAL A 99 22.71 -2.52 8.76
CA VAL A 99 23.24 -3.65 8.02
C VAL A 99 24.76 -3.50 7.90
N GLN A 100 25.48 -4.42 8.54
CA GLN A 100 26.91 -4.59 8.30
C GLN A 100 27.08 -5.34 6.96
N GLY A 101 27.99 -4.88 6.09
CA GLY A 101 28.19 -5.42 4.72
C GLY A 101 27.72 -4.51 3.58
N GLU A 102 27.09 -3.36 3.87
CA GLU A 102 26.66 -2.44 2.80
C GLU A 102 27.83 -1.76 2.04
N ASN A 103 29.04 -1.78 2.61
CA ASN A 103 30.20 -1.10 2.05
C ASN A 103 30.82 -1.85 0.86
N ASP A 104 30.85 -3.18 0.90
CA ASP A 104 31.38 -4.06 -0.15
C ASP A 104 30.26 -4.74 -0.97
N ASN A 105 29.00 -4.58 -0.54
CA ASN A 105 27.80 -5.13 -1.18
C ASN A 105 27.71 -6.67 -1.13
N THR A 106 28.45 -7.31 -0.23
CA THR A 106 28.38 -8.75 0.01
C THR A 106 27.98 -8.98 1.46
N PHE A 107 27.23 -10.06 1.72
CA PHE A 107 26.87 -10.44 3.10
C PHE A 107 27.75 -11.61 3.53
N ASP A 108 28.88 -11.28 4.16
CA ASP A 108 29.94 -12.20 4.55
C ASP A 108 29.76 -12.76 5.97
N SER A 109 30.67 -13.64 6.40
CA SER A 109 30.55 -14.37 7.67
C SER A 109 30.51 -13.49 8.92
N ASP A 110 31.11 -12.30 8.85
CA ASP A 110 31.19 -11.35 9.97
C ASP A 110 30.04 -10.31 9.95
N ASP A 111 29.19 -10.36 8.93
CA ASP A 111 28.09 -9.42 8.74
C ASP A 111 26.85 -9.79 9.56
N PHE A 112 26.03 -8.76 9.81
CA PHE A 112 24.83 -8.86 10.61
C PHE A 112 23.82 -7.76 10.29
N ILE A 113 22.57 -8.02 10.66
CA ILE A 113 21.48 -7.04 10.65
C ILE A 113 21.10 -6.74 12.09
N GLU A 114 20.99 -5.45 12.42
CA GLU A 114 20.49 -4.96 13.71
C GLU A 114 19.21 -4.17 13.57
N PHE A 115 18.28 -4.37 14.51
CA PHE A 115 17.01 -3.66 14.52
C PHE A 115 16.44 -3.59 15.92
N TYR A 116 15.57 -2.60 16.15
CA TYR A 116 14.76 -2.55 17.36
C TYR A 116 13.50 -3.40 17.17
N GLY A 117 13.43 -4.51 17.91
CA GLY A 117 12.30 -5.43 17.87
C GLY A 117 11.26 -5.08 18.92
N GLU A 118 9.99 -5.15 18.53
CA GLU A 118 8.85 -5.12 19.44
C GLU A 118 7.99 -6.37 19.25
N PRO A 119 7.45 -6.95 20.34
CA PRO A 119 6.52 -8.06 20.22
C PRO A 119 5.23 -7.62 19.53
N ASN A 120 4.46 -8.60 19.05
CA ASN A 120 3.11 -8.33 18.55
C ASN A 120 2.23 -7.85 19.71
N ASP A 121 1.66 -6.66 19.58
CA ASP A 121 0.77 -6.01 20.56
C ASP A 121 -0.72 -6.19 20.20
N GLY A 122 -1.03 -6.95 19.13
CA GLY A 122 -2.40 -7.20 18.69
C GLY A 122 -3.11 -5.96 18.12
N SER A 123 -2.38 -4.87 17.84
CA SER A 123 -2.98 -3.61 17.39
C SER A 123 -3.79 -3.75 16.08
N LEU A 124 -3.35 -4.66 15.19
CA LEU A 124 -4.00 -4.92 13.91
C LEU A 124 -5.34 -5.64 14.06
N ASP A 125 -5.47 -6.47 15.10
CA ASP A 125 -6.68 -7.26 15.31
C ASP A 125 -7.81 -6.42 15.91
N LYS A 126 -7.47 -5.30 16.58
CA LYS A 126 -8.42 -4.43 17.28
C LYS A 126 -9.58 -3.96 16.38
N GLU A 127 -9.31 -3.67 15.12
CA GLU A 127 -10.32 -3.21 14.15
C GLU A 127 -11.27 -4.32 13.69
N LEU A 128 -10.90 -5.59 13.89
CA LEU A 128 -11.73 -6.75 13.57
C LEU A 128 -12.82 -6.99 14.63
N TYR A 129 -12.73 -6.34 15.81
CA TYR A 129 -13.68 -6.51 16.91
C TYR A 129 -14.56 -5.26 17.09
N PRO A 130 -15.90 -5.41 17.20
CA PRO A 130 -16.81 -4.27 17.42
C PRO A 130 -16.56 -3.51 18.72
N GLN A 131 -15.97 -4.17 19.72
CA GLN A 131 -15.63 -3.62 21.03
C GLN A 131 -14.23 -4.08 21.41
N ALA A 132 -13.39 -3.18 21.93
CA ALA A 132 -11.98 -3.48 22.24
C ALA A 132 -11.81 -4.59 23.29
N ASN A 133 -12.80 -4.79 24.17
CA ASN A 133 -12.80 -5.86 25.18
C ASN A 133 -13.22 -7.24 24.63
N SER A 134 -13.65 -7.32 23.37
CA SER A 134 -14.06 -8.57 22.73
C SER A 134 -12.87 -9.30 22.08
N GLN A 135 -11.70 -8.66 22.05
CA GLN A 135 -10.46 -9.28 21.62
C GLN A 135 -9.98 -10.28 22.69
N PRO A 136 -9.90 -11.60 22.39
CA PRO A 136 -9.53 -12.61 23.38
C PRO A 136 -8.06 -12.54 23.81
N HIS A 137 -7.21 -11.82 23.07
CA HIS A 137 -5.78 -11.72 23.32
C HIS A 137 -5.32 -10.26 23.30
N ASN A 138 -5.06 -9.70 24.48
CA ASN A 138 -4.40 -8.42 24.65
C ASN A 138 -2.97 -8.71 25.12
N TYR A 139 -1.97 -8.35 24.31
CA TYR A 139 -0.54 -8.62 24.55
C TYR A 139 0.19 -7.38 25.05
#